data_AF-A0A2R7IMC7-F1
#
_entry.id   AF-A0A2R7IMC7-F1
#
_cell.length_a   1.000
_cell.length_b   1.000
_cell.length_c   1.000
_cell.angle_alpha   90.00
_cell.angle_beta   90.00
_cell.angle_gamma   90.00
#
_symmetry.space_group_name_H-M   'P 1'
#
loop_
_entity.id
_entity.type
_entity.pdbx_description
1 polymer ?
#
loop_
_entity_poly.entity_id
_entity_poly.type
_entity_poly.pdbx_seq_one_letter_code
_entity_poly.pdbx_strand_id
1 'polypeptide(L)' 'MLEKHLRAVDLNLLPVLEALLRHRNATRAGAEVGLSQPAMSRALGRLR' A
#
# COMPACT_ATOMS: atom_id res chain seq x y z
N MET A 1 19.05 -18.07 -1.92
CA MET A 1 17.59 -18.24 -1.81
C MET A 1 17.07 -17.03 -1.04
N LEU A 2 16.14 -16.23 -1.60
CA LEU A 2 15.64 -15.04 -0.91
C LEU A 2 14.77 -15.51 0.25
N GLU A 3 15.33 -15.56 1.47
CA GLU A 3 14.52 -15.73 2.67
C GLU A 3 13.64 -14.49 2.85
N LYS A 4 12.46 -14.52 2.23
CA LYS A 4 11.40 -13.56 2.50
C LYS A 4 10.95 -13.77 3.94
N HIS A 5 11.39 -12.88 4.82
CA HIS A 5 10.89 -12.77 6.18
C HIS A 5 9.42 -12.31 6.14
N LEU A 6 8.50 -13.23 5.81
CA LEU A 6 7.06 -12.95 5.77
C LEU A 6 6.55 -12.39 7.09
N ARG A 7 7.20 -12.77 8.20
CA ARG A 7 6.92 -12.27 9.55
C ARG A 7 7.15 -10.76 9.71
N ALA A 8 7.96 -10.14 8.85
CA ALA A 8 8.27 -8.71 8.90
C ALA A 8 7.36 -7.85 7.99
N VAL A 9 6.45 -8.46 7.22
CA VAL A 9 5.53 -7.74 6.34
C VAL A 9 4.40 -7.11 7.17
N ASP A 10 4.21 -5.80 7.03
CA ASP A 10 3.05 -5.11 7.63
C ASP A 10 1.78 -5.45 6.84
N LEU A 11 0.97 -6.36 7.38
CA LEU A 11 -0.28 -6.81 6.78
C LEU A 11 -1.33 -5.71 6.69
N ASN A 12 -1.20 -4.62 7.47
CA ASN A 12 -2.11 -3.47 7.36
C ASN A 12 -1.94 -2.72 6.04
N LEU A 13 -0.89 -2.98 5.27
CA LEU A 13 -0.67 -2.39 3.95
C LEU A 13 -1.33 -3.19 2.82
N LEU A 14 -1.89 -4.38 3.08
CA LEU A 14 -2.53 -5.19 2.03
C LEU A 14 -3.71 -4.47 1.34
N PRO A 15 -4.63 -3.78 2.06
CA PRO A 15 -5.70 -3.01 1.41
C PRO A 15 -5.17 -1.87 0.54
N VAL A 16 -4.08 -1.23 0.99
CA VAL A 16 -3.40 -0.16 0.23
C VAL A 16 -2.79 -0.74 -1.06
N LEU A 17 -2.10 -1.88 -0.96
CA LEU A 17 -1.50 -2.57 -2.09
C LEU A 17 -2.57 -2.99 -3.11
N GLU A 18 -3.67 -3.58 -2.65
CA GLU A 18 -4.78 -4.00 -3.50
C GLU A 18 -5.38 -2.81 -4.28
N ALA A 19 -5.70 -1.71 -3.58
CA ALA A 19 -6.25 -0.51 -4.20
C ALA A 19 -5.29 0.10 -5.23
N LEU A 20 -3.99 0.12 -4.95
CA LEU A 20 -2.96 0.60 -5.89
C LEU A 20 -2.87 -0.28 -7.15
N LEU A 21 -2.94 -1.61 -6.99
CA LEU A 21 -2.93 -2.53 -8.13
C LEU A 21 -4.17 -2.38 -9.01
N ARG A 22 -5.34 -2.16 -8.39
CA ARG A 22 -6.62 -1.98 -9.08
C ARG A 22 -6.70 -0.65 -9.84
N HIS A 23 -6.34 0.45 -9.19
CA HIS A 23 -6.50 1.80 -9.75
C HIS A 23 -5.32 2.29 -10.57
N ARG A 24 -4.11 1.76 -10.32
CA ARG A 24 -2.84 2.27 -10.89
C ARG A 24 -2.69 3.80 -10.73
N ASN A 25 -3.34 4.37 -9.72
CA ASN A 25 -3.36 5.80 -9.43
C ASN A 25 -3.50 6.00 -7.92
N ALA A 26 -2.49 6.64 -7.31
CA ALA A 26 -2.43 6.80 -5.86
C ALA A 26 -3.57 7.65 -5.29
N THR A 27 -4.01 8.69 -6.01
CA THR A 27 -5.11 9.55 -5.54
C THR A 27 -6.43 8.79 -5.49
N ARG A 28 -6.76 8.02 -6.55
CA ARG A 28 -7.99 7.19 -6.58
C ARG A 28 -7.94 6.05 -5.57
N ALA A 29 -6.80 5.38 -5.46
CA ALA A 29 -6.59 4.34 -4.45
C ALA A 29 -6.78 4.90 -3.04
N GLY A 30 -6.24 6.10 -2.76
CA GLY A 30 -6.38 6.76 -1.46
C GLY A 30 -7.83 7.11 -1.14
N ALA A 31 -8.57 7.62 -2.12
CA ALA A 31 -10.00 7.87 -1.96
C ALA A 31 -10.80 6.60 -1.66
N GLU A 32 -10.47 5.46 -2.27
CA GLU A 32 -11.13 4.18 -1.98
C GLU A 32 -10.92 3.72 -0.54
N VAL A 33 -9.68 3.76 -0.05
CA VAL A 33 -9.33 3.26 1.29
C VAL A 33 -9.42 4.32 2.39
N GLY A 34 -10.02 5.48 2.12
CA GLY A 34 -10.21 6.56 3.08
C GLY A 34 -8.91 7.26 3.53
N LEU A 35 -7.85 7.20 2.73
CA LEU A 35 -6.57 7.86 3.00
C LEU A 35 -6.47 9.21 2.28
N SER A 36 -5.96 10.20 3.01
CA SER A 36 -5.48 11.43 2.37
C SER A 36 -4.30 11.14 1.46
N GLN A 37 -4.08 11.99 0.45
CA GLN A 37 -2.96 11.81 -0.49
C GLN A 37 -1.59 11.73 0.22
N PRO A 38 -1.27 12.54 1.25
CA PRO A 38 -0.03 12.39 2.00
C PRO A 38 0.09 11.05 2.75
N ALA A 39 -1.01 10.55 3.32
CA ALA A 39 -1.04 9.25 3.98
C ALA A 39 -0.83 8.10 2.98
N MET A 40 -1.47 8.18 1.82
CA MET A 40 -1.28 7.23 0.72
C MET A 40 0.17 7.22 0.21
N SER A 41 0.79 8.40 0.04
CA SER A 41 2.19 8.50 -0.40
C SER A 41 3.15 7.82 0.60
N ARG A 42 2.93 8.03 1.91
CA ARG A 42 3.68 7.33 2.96
C ARG A 42 3.47 5.82 2.92
N ALA A 43 2.22 5.36 2.74
CA ALA A 43 1.91 3.94 2.66
C ALA A 43 2.57 3.26 1.44
N LEU A 44 2.55 3.93 0.28
CA LEU A 44 3.29 3.49 -0.92
C LEU A 44 4.81 3.42 -0.68
N GLY A 45 5.37 4.37 0.08
CA GLY A 45 6.78 4.35 0.48
C GLY A 45 7.14 3.15 1.35
N ARG A 46 6.21 2.65 2.18
CA ARG A 46 6.42 1.45 3.02
C ARG A 46 6.24 0.14 2.24
N LEU A 47 5.52 0.17 1.13
CA LEU A 47 5.29 -0.98 0.24
C LEU A 47 6.46 -1.24 -0.74
N ARG A 48 7.34 -0.24 -0.94
CA ARG A 48 8.52 -0.30 -1.79
C ARG A 48 9.73 -0.79 -1.01
#